data_AF-A0A6P8YR72-F1
#
_entry.id   AF-A0A6P8YR72-F1
#
_cell.length_a   1.000
_cell.length_b   1.000
_cell.length_c   1.000
_cell.angle_alpha   90.00
_cell.angle_beta   90.00
_cell.angle_gamma   90.00
#
_symmetry.space_group_name_H-M   'P 1'
#
loop_
_entity.id
_entity.type
_entity.pdbx_description
1 polymer ?
#
loop_
_entity_poly.entity_id
_entity_poly.type
_entity_poly.pdbx_seq_one_letter_code
_entity_poly.pdbx_strand_id
1 'polypeptide(L)'
;MSKIAIVVVLAVAACLIPDAMSACSSRQLDNLETQLEICSKGLPVQQYDGYWRWARDVTSRMKRDTTCDLNKAPAYFQSELRNIGYIGKKDIDRAVTCITNSIKFEICC
;
A
#
# COMPACT_ATOMS: atom_id res chain seq x y z
N MET A 1 -11.84 -43.68 25.14
CA MET A 1 -10.48 -43.27 24.74
C MET A 1 -10.61 -42.28 23.60
N SER A 2 -10.40 -40.99 23.90
CA SER A 2 -10.61 -39.85 23.01
C SER A 2 -9.64 -39.85 21.83
N LYS A 3 -10.17 -39.76 20.61
CA LYS A 3 -9.38 -39.49 19.41
C LYS A 3 -9.17 -37.97 19.33
N ILE A 4 -7.94 -37.55 19.60
CA ILE A 4 -7.51 -36.16 19.61
C ILE A 4 -7.57 -35.62 18.18
N ALA A 5 -8.37 -34.56 18.00
CA ALA A 5 -8.41 -33.76 16.79
C ALA A 5 -7.08 -32.99 16.67
N ILE A 6 -6.29 -33.29 15.65
CA ILE A 6 -5.13 -32.50 15.28
C ILE A 6 -5.57 -31.60 14.13
N VAL A 7 -6.07 -30.41 14.47
CA VAL A 7 -6.18 -29.29 13.53
C VAL A 7 -4.87 -28.52 13.65
N VAL A 8 -3.87 -28.87 12.82
CA VAL A 8 -2.69 -28.01 12.66
C VAL A 8 -3.09 -26.86 11.74
N VAL A 9 -3.39 -25.72 12.36
CA VAL A 9 -3.53 -24.42 11.69
C VAL A 9 -2.15 -24.03 11.15
N LEU A 10 -1.84 -24.47 9.95
CA LEU A 10 -0.69 -24.05 9.15
C LEU A 10 -1.08 -22.82 8.33
N ALA A 11 -1.16 -21.65 8.97
CA ALA A 11 -1.47 -20.42 8.24
C ALA A 11 -1.02 -19.13 8.95
N VAL A 12 0.22 -19.05 9.48
CA VAL A 12 0.75 -17.75 9.94
C VAL A 12 2.26 -17.56 9.76
N ALA A 13 2.92 -18.33 8.87
CA ALA A 13 4.38 -18.28 8.73
C ALA A 13 4.89 -17.86 7.34
N ALA A 14 4.09 -17.13 6.56
CA ALA A 14 4.54 -16.63 5.24
C ALA A 14 5.21 -15.23 5.29
N CYS A 15 5.11 -14.48 6.39
CA CYS A 15 5.63 -13.10 6.47
C CYS A 15 6.98 -12.94 7.20
N LEU A 16 7.67 -14.02 7.57
CA LEU A 16 8.94 -13.96 8.32
C LEU A 16 10.19 -14.18 7.45
N ILE A 17 10.04 -14.19 6.13
CA ILE A 17 11.19 -14.18 5.24
C ILE A 17 11.51 -12.71 5.00
N PRO A 18 12.73 -12.22 5.31
CA PRO A 18 13.16 -10.92 4.82
C PRO A 18 13.19 -11.04 3.30
N ASP A 19 12.11 -10.60 2.63
CA ASP A 19 12.02 -10.67 1.18
C ASP A 19 13.17 -9.90 0.58
N ALA A 20 13.93 -10.63 -0.21
CA ALA A 20 15.15 -10.22 -0.85
C ALA A 20 14.95 -8.93 -1.66
N MET A 21 16.07 -8.23 -1.84
CA MET A 21 16.33 -7.00 -2.60
C MET A 21 15.85 -7.06 -4.08
N SER A 22 14.56 -7.30 -4.30
CA SER A 22 13.94 -7.57 -5.59
C SER A 22 12.78 -6.61 -5.80
N ALA A 23 12.51 -6.26 -7.06
CA ALA A 23 11.43 -5.35 -7.42
C ALA A 23 10.05 -5.90 -7.01
N CYS A 24 9.07 -5.01 -6.81
CA CYS A 24 7.72 -5.44 -6.47
C CYS A 24 7.10 -6.31 -7.57
N SER A 25 6.45 -7.40 -7.16
CA SER A 25 5.62 -8.20 -8.06
C SER A 25 4.40 -7.40 -8.52
N SER A 26 3.82 -7.77 -9.67
CA SER A 26 2.57 -7.14 -10.15
C SER A 26 1.45 -7.23 -9.11
N ARG A 27 1.34 -8.36 -8.40
CA ARG A 27 0.32 -8.56 -7.36
C ARG A 27 0.47 -7.57 -6.20
N GLN A 28 1.70 -7.34 -5.73
CA GLN A 28 1.96 -6.36 -4.68
C GLN A 28 1.60 -4.94 -5.13
N LEU A 29 1.89 -4.59 -6.40
CA LEU A 29 1.54 -3.29 -6.97
C LEU A 29 0.02 -3.12 -7.13
N ASP A 30 -0.69 -4.15 -7.58
CA ASP A 30 -2.16 -4.12 -7.74
C ASP A 30 -2.86 -3.98 -6.37
N ASN A 31 -2.38 -4.72 -5.36
CA ASN A 31 -2.85 -4.57 -3.99
C ASN A 31 -2.58 -3.17 -3.44
N LEU A 32 -1.40 -2.61 -3.70
CA LEU A 32 -1.05 -1.25 -3.29
C LEU A 32 -1.94 -0.21 -3.98
N GLU A 33 -2.19 -0.33 -5.28
CA GLU A 33 -3.09 0.55 -6.02
C GLU A 33 -4.49 0.57 -5.41
N THR A 34 -5.04 -0.62 -5.12
CA THR A 34 -6.35 -0.78 -4.46
C THR A 34 -6.39 -0.08 -3.10
N GLN A 35 -5.34 -0.25 -2.30
CA GLN A 35 -5.26 0.36 -0.96
C GLN A 35 -5.11 1.88 -1.05
N LEU A 36 -4.37 2.39 -2.03
CA LEU A 36 -4.28 3.82 -2.31
C LEU A 36 -5.66 4.42 -2.64
N GLU A 37 -6.44 3.75 -3.49
CA GLU A 37 -7.82 4.17 -3.81
C GLU A 37 -8.74 4.16 -2.59
N ILE A 38 -8.68 3.11 -1.76
CA ILE A 38 -9.49 3.03 -0.54
C ILE A 38 -9.10 4.12 0.46
N CYS A 39 -7.81 4.28 0.74
CA CYS A 39 -7.30 5.22 1.74
C CYS A 39 -7.46 6.69 1.34
N SER A 40 -7.52 6.97 0.04
CA SER A 40 -7.75 8.31 -0.52
C SER A 40 -9.23 8.68 -0.63
N LYS A 41 -10.17 7.76 -0.33
CA LYS A 41 -11.60 8.11 -0.34
C LYS A 41 -11.88 9.31 0.56
N GLY A 42 -12.64 10.26 0.02
CA GLY A 42 -13.04 11.49 0.70
C GLY A 42 -12.00 12.60 0.64
N LEU A 43 -10.83 12.38 0.01
CA LEU A 43 -9.98 13.49 -0.39
C LEU A 43 -10.68 14.23 -1.55
N PRO A 44 -10.76 15.57 -1.54
CA PRO A 44 -11.29 16.35 -2.66
C PRO A 44 -10.30 16.38 -3.83
N VAL A 45 -9.48 15.34 -3.99
CA VAL A 45 -8.49 15.22 -5.08
C VAL A 45 -9.17 15.04 -6.43
N GLN A 46 -10.48 14.72 -6.44
CA GLN A 46 -11.34 14.64 -7.62
C GLN A 46 -11.48 15.96 -8.37
N GLN A 47 -11.28 17.10 -7.68
CA GLN A 47 -11.35 18.42 -8.29
C GLN A 47 -10.09 18.78 -9.09
N TYR A 48 -9.03 17.99 -8.98
CA TYR A 48 -7.79 18.17 -9.74
C TYR A 48 -7.81 17.24 -10.94
N ASP A 49 -7.42 17.78 -12.09
CA ASP A 49 -7.35 17.01 -13.33
C ASP A 49 -6.40 15.82 -13.16
N GLY A 50 -6.85 14.61 -13.48
CA GLY A 50 -6.08 13.37 -13.24
C GLY A 50 -6.26 12.72 -11.86
N TYR A 51 -7.49 12.70 -11.31
CA TYR A 51 -7.86 12.00 -10.07
C TYR A 51 -7.37 10.54 -9.95
N TRP A 52 -7.12 9.84 -11.05
CA TRP A 52 -6.60 8.46 -11.05
C TRP A 52 -5.07 8.39 -11.23
N ARG A 53 -4.45 9.51 -11.58
CA ARG A 53 -3.05 9.56 -12.02
C ARG A 53 -2.08 9.39 -10.85
N TRP A 54 -2.39 10.00 -9.71
CA TRP A 54 -1.49 9.97 -8.55
C TRP A 54 -1.31 8.54 -7.98
N ALA A 55 -2.35 7.69 -8.00
CA ALA A 55 -2.23 6.29 -7.53
C ALA A 55 -1.31 5.49 -8.46
N ARG A 56 -1.50 5.65 -9.78
CA ARG A 56 -0.62 5.06 -10.80
C ARG A 56 0.80 5.61 -10.75
N ASP A 57 0.99 6.87 -10.37
CA ASP A 57 2.32 7.48 -10.24
C ASP A 57 3.06 6.91 -9.02
N VAL A 58 2.36 6.65 -7.91
CA VAL A 58 2.92 5.94 -6.76
C VAL A 58 3.33 4.52 -7.15
N THR A 59 2.44 3.73 -7.77
CA THR A 59 2.78 2.35 -8.16
C THR A 59 3.85 2.30 -9.26
N SER A 60 3.88 3.30 -10.16
CA SER A 60 4.95 3.45 -11.16
C SER A 60 6.30 3.78 -10.54
N ARG A 61 6.34 4.60 -9.48
CA ARG A 61 7.57 4.84 -8.70
C ARG A 61 8.02 3.56 -8.01
N MET A 62 7.10 2.84 -7.37
CA MET A 62 7.40 1.56 -6.74
C MET A 62 7.94 0.52 -7.73
N LYS A 63 7.38 0.46 -8.94
CA LYS A 63 7.83 -0.44 -10.01
C LYS A 63 9.27 -0.16 -10.49
N ARG A 64 9.71 1.10 -10.38
CA ARG A 64 11.08 1.50 -10.76
C ARG A 64 12.10 1.21 -9.66
N ASP A 65 11.67 0.98 -8.42
CA ASP A 65 12.59 0.59 -7.35
C ASP A 65 13.06 -0.85 -7.57
N THR A 66 14.37 -1.05 -7.48
CA THR A 66 15.00 -2.38 -7.59
C THR A 66 14.74 -3.26 -6.35
N THR A 67 14.19 -2.66 -5.29
CA THR A 67 13.80 -3.31 -4.03
C THR A 67 12.35 -2.96 -3.70
N CYS A 68 11.52 -3.94 -3.41
CA CYS A 68 10.12 -3.73 -3.04
C CYS A 68 9.98 -3.25 -1.59
N ASP A 69 10.39 -2.01 -1.34
CA ASP A 69 10.20 -1.36 -0.04
C ASP A 69 8.88 -0.60 -0.01
N LEU A 70 7.78 -1.34 0.23
CA LEU A 70 6.43 -0.77 0.29
C LEU A 70 6.31 0.37 1.32
N ASN A 71 7.20 0.46 2.32
CA ASN A 71 7.20 1.55 3.30
C ASN A 71 7.47 2.93 2.69
N LYS A 72 7.96 2.99 1.44
CA LYS A 72 8.11 4.24 0.68
C LYS A 72 6.81 4.75 0.09
N ALA A 73 5.80 3.89 -0.09
CA ALA A 73 4.56 4.25 -0.75
C ALA A 73 3.79 5.39 -0.05
N PRO A 74 3.70 5.48 1.30
CA PRO A 74 3.07 6.62 1.95
C PRO A 74 3.77 7.95 1.67
N ALA A 75 5.11 7.94 1.57
CA ALA A 75 5.89 9.13 1.25
C ALA A 75 5.70 9.56 -0.22
N TYR A 76 5.68 8.60 -1.15
CA TYR A 76 5.36 8.86 -2.56
C TYR A 76 3.95 9.41 -2.72
N PHE A 77 2.97 8.82 -2.03
CA PHE A 77 1.59 9.30 -2.02
C PHE A 77 1.49 10.75 -1.52
N GLN A 78 2.11 11.07 -0.39
CA GLN A 78 2.13 12.43 0.13
C GLN A 78 2.79 13.41 -0.85
N SER A 79 3.86 13.00 -1.52
CA SER A 79 4.52 13.82 -2.53
C SER A 79 3.60 14.10 -3.73
N GLU A 80 2.88 13.10 -4.23
CA GLU A 80 1.99 13.31 -5.38
C GLU A 80 0.80 14.21 -5.05
N LEU A 81 0.23 14.07 -3.85
CA LEU A 81 -0.81 14.98 -3.40
C LEU A 81 -0.33 16.44 -3.34
N ARG A 82 0.90 16.67 -2.91
CA ARG A 82 1.50 18.01 -2.93
C ARG A 82 1.76 18.51 -4.36
N ASN A 83 2.20 17.63 -5.27
CA ASN A 83 2.45 17.96 -6.67
C ASN A 83 1.18 18.44 -7.39
N ILE A 84 0.02 17.85 -7.07
CA ILE A 84 -1.28 18.30 -7.62
C ILE A 84 -1.86 19.51 -6.88
N GLY A 85 -1.14 20.09 -5.91
CA GLY A 85 -1.57 21.29 -5.18
C GLY A 85 -2.56 21.02 -4.04
N TYR A 86 -2.71 19.76 -3.62
CA TYR A 86 -3.52 19.43 -2.45
C TYR A 86 -2.72 19.62 -1.15
N ILE A 87 -3.17 20.55 -0.30
CA ILE A 87 -2.48 20.95 0.94
C ILE A 87 -3.28 20.64 2.22
N GLY A 88 -4.35 19.84 2.11
CA GLY A 88 -5.22 19.44 3.23
C GLY A 88 -4.50 18.53 4.23
N LYS A 89 -3.66 19.09 5.11
CA LYS A 89 -2.77 18.32 5.99
C LYS A 89 -3.46 17.21 6.77
N LYS A 90 -4.59 17.49 7.42
CA LYS A 90 -5.33 16.51 8.23
C LYS A 90 -5.79 15.29 7.42
N ASP A 91 -6.28 15.55 6.21
CA ASP A 91 -6.80 14.52 5.33
C ASP A 91 -5.67 13.71 4.69
N ILE A 92 -4.57 14.37 4.32
CA ILE A 92 -3.32 13.73 3.89
C ILE A 92 -2.81 12.80 4.99
N ASP A 93 -2.70 13.28 6.23
CA ASP A 93 -2.19 12.52 7.37
C ASP A 93 -3.08 11.29 7.65
N ARG A 94 -4.40 11.45 7.53
CA ARG A 94 -5.36 10.33 7.63
C ARG A 94 -5.11 9.27 6.55
N ALA A 95 -4.99 9.69 5.28
CA ALA A 95 -4.78 8.78 4.17
C ALA A 95 -3.40 8.09 4.24
N VAL A 96 -2.33 8.82 4.60
CA VAL A 96 -0.99 8.27 4.86
C VAL A 96 -1.01 7.22 5.97
N THR A 97 -1.73 7.50 7.06
CA THR A 97 -1.89 6.54 8.17
C THR A 97 -2.60 5.26 7.72
N CYS A 98 -3.66 5.40 6.92
CA CYS A 98 -4.37 4.27 6.33
C CYS A 98 -3.43 3.41 5.48
N ILE A 99 -2.69 4.01 4.52
CA ILE A 99 -1.77 3.28 3.65
C ILE A 99 -0.68 2.56 4.46
N THR A 100 -0.13 3.24 5.47
CA THR A 100 0.90 2.68 6.37
C THR A 100 0.38 1.43 7.09
N ASN A 101 -0.85 1.47 7.57
CA ASN A 101 -1.48 0.32 8.22
C ASN A 101 -1.76 -0.81 7.22
N SER A 102 -2.27 -0.51 6.01
CA SER A 102 -2.53 -1.52 4.98
C SER A 102 -1.24 -2.24 4.56
N ILE A 103 -0.12 -1.52 4.42
CA ILE A 103 1.18 -2.15 4.15
C ILE A 103 1.58 -3.08 5.28
N LYS A 104 1.40 -2.64 6.53
CA LYS A 104 1.79 -3.41 7.71
C LYS A 104 0.97 -4.69 7.91
N PHE A 105 -0.31 -4.70 7.51
CA PHE A 105 -1.25 -5.76 7.87
C PHE A 105 -1.85 -6.53 6.70
N GLU A 106 -1.86 -5.99 5.47
CA GLU A 106 -2.72 -6.50 4.39
C GLU A 106 -2.02 -6.73 3.05
N ILE A 107 -0.95 -6.01 2.71
CA ILE A 107 -0.37 -6.04 1.34
C ILE A 107 0.63 -7.20 1.13
N CYS A 108 1.02 -7.93 2.19
CA CYS A 108 1.83 -9.15 2.06
C CYS A 108 0.96 -10.33 1.56
N CYS A 109 0.88 -10.51 0.24
CA CYS A 109 0.20 -11.64 -0.43
C CYS A 109 1.10 -12.27 -1.50
#